data_AF-A0A9E3V073-F1
#
_entry.id   AF-A0A9E3V073-F1
#
_cell.length_a   1.000
_cell.length_b   1.000
_cell.length_c   1.000
_cell.angle_alpha   90.00
_cell.angle_beta   90.00
_cell.angle_gamma   90.00
#
_symmetry.space_group_name_H-M   'P 1'
#
loop_
_entity.id
_entity.type
_entity.pdbx_description
1 polymer ?
#
loop_
_entity_poly.entity_id
_entity_poly.type
_entity_poly.pdbx_seq_one_letter_code
_entity_poly.pdbx_strand_id
1 'polypeptide(L)' 'MTTLLEQAFAEAAKLPVAEQELLASRLLAELAAEDDFDRAIAGSTDKLARLAAEALAEHRAGLTEELDPDRL' A
#
# COMPACT_ATOMS: atom_id res chain seq x y z
N MET A 1 2.18 24.32 2.45
CA MET A 1 1.71 23.46 1.35
C MET A 1 2.77 23.52 0.26
N THR A 2 3.05 22.43 -0.46
CA THR A 2 4.02 22.51 -1.57
C THR A 2 3.37 23.24 -2.75
N THR A 3 4.17 23.84 -3.63
CA THR A 3 3.65 24.54 -4.82
C THR A 3 2.74 23.63 -5.67
N LEU A 4 3.10 22.35 -5.79
CA LEU A 4 2.31 21.37 -6.53
C LEU A 4 0.96 21.09 -5.84
N LEU A 5 0.95 20.95 -4.51
CA LEU A 5 -0.27 20.70 -3.76
C LEU A 5 -1.21 21.92 -3.78
N GLU A 6 -0.66 23.13 -3.73
CA GLU A 6 -1.42 24.37 -3.91
C GLU A 6 -2.10 24.44 -5.28
N GLN A 7 -1.38 24.11 -6.35
CA GLN A 7 -1.92 24.05 -7.70
C GLN A 7 -3.06 23.02 -7.81
N ALA A 8 -2.87 21.82 -7.24
CA ALA A 8 -3.90 20.79 -7.25
C ALA A 8 -5.20 21.24 -6.56
N PHE A 9 -5.11 21.88 -5.39
CA PHE A 9 -6.28 22.43 -4.71
C PHE A 9 -6.92 23.60 -5.47
N ALA A 10 -6.11 24.45 -6.11
CA ALA A 10 -6.63 25.54 -6.93
C ALA A 10 -7.42 25.04 -8.15
N GLU A 11 -6.97 23.97 -8.81
CA GLU A 11 -7.73 23.34 -9.89
C GLU A 11 -8.99 22.63 -9.37
N ALA A 12 -8.88 21.90 -8.24
CA ALA A 12 -10.03 21.24 -7.62
C ALA A 12 -11.14 22.24 -7.25
N ALA A 13 -10.77 23.41 -6.72
CA ALA A 13 -11.72 24.45 -6.31
C ALA A 13 -12.54 25.05 -7.48
N LYS A 14 -12.11 24.85 -8.74
CA LYS A 14 -12.85 25.29 -9.93
C LYS A 14 -14.01 24.36 -10.30
N LEU A 15 -14.03 23.14 -9.76
CA LEU A 15 -15.06 22.14 -10.05
C LEU A 15 -16.41 22.53 -9.41
N PRO A 16 -17.54 22.01 -9.90
CA PRO A 16 -18.81 22.09 -9.20
C PRO A 16 -18.73 21.47 -7.79
N VAL A 17 -19.52 21.98 -6.84
CA VAL A 17 -19.48 21.52 -5.42
C VAL A 17 -19.61 20.00 -5.31
N ALA A 18 -20.52 19.37 -6.07
CA ALA A 18 -20.70 17.92 -6.04
C ALA A 18 -19.43 17.15 -6.48
N GLU A 19 -18.69 17.68 -7.45
CA GLU A 19 -17.44 17.09 -7.91
C GLU A 19 -16.29 17.36 -6.94
N GLN A 20 -16.28 18.52 -6.26
CA GLN A 20 -15.33 18.80 -5.18
C GLN A 20 -15.50 17.81 -4.02
N GLU A 21 -16.73 17.57 -3.57
CA GLU A 21 -17.04 16.61 -2.52
C GLU A 21 -16.66 15.19 -2.92
N LEU A 22 -16.96 14.80 -4.16
CA LEU A 22 -16.56 13.49 -4.69
C LEU A 22 -15.03 13.34 -4.70
N LEU A 23 -14.30 14.35 -5.18
CA LEU A 23 -12.84 14.34 -5.21
C LEU A 23 -12.25 14.28 -3.79
N ALA A 24 -12.78 15.09 -2.87
CA ALA A 24 -12.36 15.10 -1.47
C ALA A 24 -12.56 13.73 -0.81
N SER A 25 -13.73 13.10 -1.02
CA SER A 25 -14.02 11.78 -0.46
C SER A 25 -13.04 10.70 -0.94
N ARG A 26 -12.66 10.72 -2.22
CA ARG A 26 -11.68 9.79 -2.81
C ARG A 26 -10.28 10.03 -2.27
N LEU A 27 -9.86 11.29 -2.19
CA LEU A 27 -8.54 11.64 -1.69
C LEU A 27 -8.37 11.23 -0.22
N LEU A 28 -9.39 11.48 0.61
CA LEU A 28 -9.37 11.06 2.01
C LEU A 28 -9.35 9.54 2.17
N ALA A 29 -10.09 8.80 1.32
CA ALA A 29 -10.07 7.35 1.34
C ALA A 29 -8.69 6.78 0.97
N GLU A 30 -8.03 7.35 -0.05
CA GLU A 30 -6.69 6.94 -0.46
C GLU A 30 -5.66 7.17 0.66
N LEU A 31 -5.66 8.37 1.25
CA LEU A 31 -4.76 8.71 2.37
C LEU A 31 -4.97 7.80 3.57
N ALA A 32 -6.22 7.45 3.89
CA ALA A 32 -6.53 6.52 4.97
C ALA A 32 -6.04 5.09 4.67
N ALA A 33 -6.17 4.64 3.42
CA ALA A 33 -5.73 3.31 3.00
C ALA A 33 -4.20 3.17 3.04
N GLU A 34 -3.46 4.20 2.61
CA GLU A 34 -1.99 4.26 2.69
C GLU A 34 -1.53 4.21 4.15
N ASP A 35 -2.16 5.01 5.02
CA ASP A 35 -1.91 5.03 6.47
C ASP A 35 -2.17 3.66 7.14
N ASP A 36 -3.25 2.98 6.77
CA ASP A 36 -3.59 1.65 7.32
C ASP A 36 -2.60 0.58 6.87
N PHE A 37 -2.17 0.62 5.60
CA PHE A 37 -1.17 -0.29 5.09
C PHE A 37 0.17 -0.12 5.79
N ASP A 38 0.64 1.13 5.95
CA ASP A 38 1.89 1.43 6.64
C ASP A 38 1.86 0.98 8.10
N ARG A 39 0.74 1.23 8.80
CA ARG A 39 0.54 0.74 10.17
C ARG A 39 0.57 -0.79 10.24
N ALA A 40 -0.13 -1.46 9.32
CA ALA A 40 -0.17 -2.92 9.27
C ALA A 40 1.22 -3.52 9.01
N ILE A 41 2.00 -2.93 8.10
CA ILE A 41 3.35 -3.36 7.80
C ILE A 41 4.29 -3.11 8.97
N ALA A 42 4.26 -1.93 9.59
CA ALA A 42 5.09 -1.60 10.75
C ALA A 42 4.87 -2.56 11.93
N GLY A 43 3.64 -3.03 12.13
CA GLY A 43 3.30 -4.02 13.17
C GLY A 43 3.63 -5.48 12.80
N SER A 44 4.06 -5.76 11.57
CA SER A 44 4.21 -7.12 11.05
C SER A 44 5.64 -7.67 11.07
N THR A 45 6.65 -6.86 11.43
CA THR A 45 8.07 -7.20 11.32
C THR A 45 8.43 -8.53 11.98
N ASP A 46 8.00 -8.79 13.21
CA ASP A 46 8.31 -10.04 13.92
C ASP A 46 7.66 -11.26 13.24
N LYS A 47 6.42 -11.11 12.77
CA LYS A 47 5.69 -12.16 12.05
C LYS A 47 6.38 -12.47 10.72
N LEU A 48 6.76 -11.43 9.97
CA LEU A 48 7.49 -11.58 8.70
C LEU A 48 8.87 -12.21 8.91
N ALA A 49 9.60 -11.81 9.95
CA ALA A 49 10.89 -12.40 10.30
C ALA A 49 10.76 -13.90 10.60
N ARG A 50 9.73 -14.30 11.34
CA ARG A 50 9.44 -15.72 11.60
C ARG A 50 9.13 -16.49 10.32
N LEU A 51 8.24 -15.96 9.48
CA LEU A 51 7.89 -16.59 8.20
C LEU A 51 9.12 -16.74 7.27
N ALA A 52 9.99 -15.73 7.22
CA ALA A 52 11.23 -15.79 6.46
C ALA A 52 12.19 -16.86 7.00
N ALA A 53 12.31 -16.96 8.33
CA ALA A 53 13.14 -17.97 8.97
C ALA A 53 12.63 -19.39 8.71
N GLU A 54 11.31 -19.59 8.77
CA GLU A 54 10.63 -20.86 8.46
C GLU A 54 10.87 -21.26 6.99
N ALA A 55 10.63 -20.35 6.04
CA ALA A 55 10.87 -20.61 4.62
C ALA A 55 12.34 -20.98 4.33
N LEU A 56 13.29 -20.29 4.96
CA LEU A 56 14.72 -20.63 4.84
C LEU A 56 15.05 -22.00 5.44
N ALA A 57 14.41 -22.38 6.55
CA ALA A 57 14.60 -23.69 7.17
C ALA A 57 14.05 -24.81 6.28
N GLU A 58 12.85 -24.63 5.73
CA GLU A 58 12.22 -25.56 4.79
C GLU A 58 13.05 -25.74 3.51
N HIS A 59 13.55 -24.64 2.95
CA HIS A 59 14.44 -24.69 1.79
C HIS A 59 15.71 -25.49 2.07
N ARG A 60 16.37 -25.23 3.21
CA ARG A 60 17.57 -25.98 3.63
C ARG A 60 17.27 -27.47 3.90
N ALA A 61 16.05 -27.79 4.30
CA ALA A 61 15.60 -29.16 4.50
C ALA A 61 15.17 -29.86 3.19
N GLY A 62 15.20 -29.16 2.04
CA GLY A 62 14.77 -29.71 0.75
C GLY A 62 13.26 -29.89 0.64
N LEU A 63 12.48 -29.15 1.44
CA LEU A 63 11.02 -29.22 1.47
C LEU A 63 10.33 -28.23 0.53
N THR A 64 11.09 -27.44 -0.22
CA THR A 64 10.57 -26.44 -1.16
C THR A 64 10.50 -27.00 -2.59
N GLU A 65 9.48 -26.57 -3.33
CA GLU A 65 9.35 -26.84 -4.77
C GLU A 65 10.05 -25.77 -5.61
N GLU A 66 10.54 -26.15 -6.79
CA GLU A 66 11.10 -25.21 -7.75
C GLU A 66 9.98 -24.40 -8.41
N LEU A 67 10.16 -23.08 -8.50
CA LEU A 67 9.20 -22.21 -9.15
C LEU A 67 9.30 -22.38 -10.67
N ASP A 68 8.19 -22.78 -11.31
CA ASP A 68 8.04 -22.82 -12.76
C ASP A 68 7.31 -21.54 -13.24
N PRO A 69 8.01 -20.55 -13.83
CA PRO A 69 7.41 -19.29 -14.24
C PRO A 69 6.37 -19.43 -15.35
N ASP A 70 6.42 -20.50 -16.15
CA ASP A 70 5.50 -20.73 -17.26
C ASP A 70 4.14 -21.29 -16.79
N ARG A 71 4.01 -21.59 -15.48
CA ARG A 71 2.79 -22.12 -14.84
C ARG A 71 2.13 -21.16 -13.86
N LEU A 72 2.57 -19.89 -13.83
CA LEU A 72 2.00 -18.81 -13.00
C LEU A 72 0.74 -18.19 -13.62
#